data_AF-A0A929UG26-F1
#
_entry.id   AF-A0A929UG26-F1
#
_cell.length_a   1.000
_cell.length_b   1.000
_cell.length_c   1.000
_cell.angle_alpha   90.00
_cell.angle_beta   90.00
_cell.angle_gamma   90.00
#
_symmetry.space_group_name_H-M   'P 1'
#
loop_
_entity.id
_entity.type
_entity.pdbx_description
1 polymer ?
#
loop_
_entity_poly.entity_id
_entity_poly.type
_entity_poly.pdbx_seq_one_letter_code
_entity_poly.pdbx_strand_id
1 'polypeptide(L)'
;MNMDIRVYRMKAGEERIFLREQEETAILLLSGKIKFIWEKEEETVARKDVFTEGPFALHVCKNVQVRVKAEEDSEILVQCTKNTRSFAGRLYHPEDAPWKYSSKGKFGNVANRRVNTIVDHEINPDSNMVLGEVLNDPGNWSGYLPHRHPQPECYYFKFDHPEGF
;
A
#
# COMPACT_ATOMS: atom_id res chain seq x y z
N MET A 1 18.25 8.73 1.47
CA MET A 1 17.36 7.64 1.92
C MET A 1 16.63 7.13 0.68
N ASN A 2 16.64 5.82 0.44
CA ASN A 2 16.04 5.23 -0.77
C ASN A 2 14.54 4.91 -0.61
N MET A 3 14.01 5.01 0.61
CA MET A 3 12.61 4.76 0.94
C MET A 3 12.27 5.45 2.29
N ASP A 4 11.18 6.21 2.34
CA ASP A 4 10.57 6.78 3.56
C ASP A 4 9.19 6.13 3.72
N ILE A 5 8.90 5.56 4.90
CA ILE A 5 7.60 4.94 5.20
C ILE A 5 7.08 5.50 6.51
N ARG A 6 5.81 5.90 6.52
CA ARG A 6 5.12 6.43 7.69
C ARG A 6 3.70 5.90 7.76
N VAL A 7 3.26 5.60 8.97
CA VAL A 7 1.86 5.26 9.24
C VAL A 7 1.23 6.42 9.99
N TYR A 8 0.03 6.83 9.55
CA TYR A 8 -0.74 7.87 10.19
C TYR A 8 -2.07 7.30 10.66
N ARG A 9 -2.37 7.52 11.94
CA ARG A 9 -3.72 7.39 12.48
C ARG A 9 -4.34 8.78 12.48
N MET A 10 -5.46 8.91 11.78
CA MET A 10 -6.17 10.15 11.56
C MET A 10 -7.52 10.07 12.26
N LYS A 11 -7.87 11.08 13.05
CA LYS A 11 -9.21 11.21 13.62
C LYS A 11 -10.20 11.71 12.56
N ALA A 12 -11.47 11.38 12.73
CA ALA A 12 -12.53 11.93 11.89
C ALA A 12 -12.43 13.47 11.79
N GLY A 13 -12.45 14.00 10.57
CA GLY A 13 -12.27 15.41 10.27
C GLY A 13 -10.81 15.88 10.12
N GLU A 14 -9.81 15.06 10.47
CA GLU A 14 -8.41 15.41 10.25
C GLU A 14 -8.07 15.42 8.77
N GLU A 15 -7.17 16.34 8.40
CA GLU A 15 -6.65 16.47 7.06
C GLU A 15 -5.12 16.41 7.07
N ARG A 16 -4.55 15.70 6.10
CA ARG A 16 -3.11 15.68 5.84
C ARG A 16 -2.84 16.08 4.39
N ILE A 17 -1.76 16.85 4.22
CA ILE A 17 -1.30 17.30 2.91
C ILE A 17 0.10 16.73 2.68
N PHE A 18 0.29 16.13 1.52
CA PHE A 18 1.55 15.57 1.07
C PHE A 18 1.97 16.26 -0.22
N LEU A 19 3.19 16.78 -0.24
CA LEU A 19 3.82 17.33 -1.43
C LEU A 19 5.32 16.99 -1.35
N ARG A 20 5.81 16.25 -2.34
CA ARG A 20 7.21 15.84 -2.42
C ARG A 20 7.79 16.25 -3.76
N GLU A 21 8.82 17.09 -3.75
CA GLU A 21 9.34 17.70 -4.98
C GLU A 21 10.20 16.75 -5.83
N GLN A 22 10.78 15.73 -5.20
CA GLN A 22 11.76 14.81 -5.81
C GLN A 22 11.39 13.34 -5.63
N GLU A 23 10.25 13.06 -5.01
CA GLU A 23 9.84 11.71 -4.63
C GLU A 23 8.46 11.41 -5.20
N GLU A 24 8.28 10.20 -5.72
CA GLU A 24 6.95 9.64 -5.88
C GLU A 24 6.39 9.23 -4.51
N THR A 25 5.06 9.23 -4.39
CA THR A 25 4.36 8.96 -3.13
C THR A 25 3.20 8.00 -3.39
N ALA A 26 3.14 6.92 -2.62
CA ALA A 26 1.97 6.04 -2.53
C ALA A 26 1.32 6.18 -1.15
N ILE A 27 0.00 6.32 -1.11
CA ILE A 27 -0.81 6.41 0.11
C ILE A 27 -1.81 5.27 0.09
N LEU A 28 -1.57 4.26 0.92
CA LEU A 28 -2.40 3.08 1.09
C LEU A 28 -3.38 3.26 2.25
N LEU A 29 -4.67 3.07 2.00
CA LEU A 29 -5.69 3.00 3.06
C LEU A 29 -5.64 1.62 3.72
N LEU A 30 -5.33 1.59 5.01
CA LEU A 30 -5.29 0.36 5.82
C LEU A 30 -6.65 0.05 6.46
N SER A 31 -7.33 1.09 6.94
CA SER A 31 -8.69 1.01 7.48
C SER A 31 -9.34 2.38 7.57
N GLY A 32 -10.65 2.44 7.57
CA GLY A 32 -11.45 3.66 7.71
C GLY A 32 -11.99 4.17 6.38
N LYS A 33 -12.36 5.45 6.36
CA LYS A 33 -12.98 6.14 5.22
C LYS A 33 -12.33 7.48 5.03
N ILE A 34 -11.76 7.68 3.85
CA ILE A 34 -11.00 8.88 3.50
C ILE A 34 -11.42 9.42 2.15
N LYS A 35 -11.27 10.73 1.98
CA LYS A 35 -11.33 11.41 0.69
C LYS A 35 -9.93 11.74 0.22
N PHE A 36 -9.54 11.16 -0.91
CA PHE A 36 -8.35 11.55 -1.65
C PHE A 36 -8.67 12.73 -2.57
N ILE A 37 -7.76 13.70 -2.63
CA ILE A 37 -7.83 14.83 -3.54
C ILE A 37 -6.43 15.02 -4.13
N TRP A 38 -6.30 14.91 -5.44
CA TRP A 38 -5.03 15.05 -6.14
C TRP A 38 -5.26 15.67 -7.51
N GLU A 39 -4.38 16.57 -7.93
CA GLU A 39 -4.50 17.26 -9.23
C GLU A 39 -5.88 17.93 -9.42
N LYS A 40 -6.73 17.37 -10.30
CA LYS A 40 -8.12 17.81 -10.55
C LYS A 40 -9.15 16.75 -10.16
N GLU A 41 -8.70 15.66 -9.57
CA GLU A 41 -9.49 14.49 -9.20
C GLU A 41 -9.76 14.49 -7.69
N GLU A 42 -10.89 13.92 -7.32
CA GLU A 42 -11.19 13.60 -5.93
C GLU A 42 -12.06 12.34 -5.85
N GLU A 43 -11.78 11.49 -4.86
CA GLU A 43 -12.55 10.28 -4.64
C GLU A 43 -12.59 9.92 -3.16
N THR A 44 -13.79 9.55 -2.68
CA THR A 44 -13.98 9.03 -1.32
C THR A 44 -13.99 7.50 -1.38
N VAL A 45 -13.11 6.88 -0.60
CA VAL A 45 -12.97 5.43 -0.49
C VAL A 45 -13.10 4.98 0.96
N ALA A 46 -13.58 3.76 1.15
CA ALA A 46 -13.71 3.14 2.46
C ALA A 46 -13.10 1.74 2.41
N ARG A 47 -12.40 1.37 3.48
CA ARG A 47 -11.88 0.03 3.67
C ARG A 47 -12.09 -0.36 5.12
N LYS A 48 -12.79 -1.45 5.36
CA LYS A 48 -13.03 -1.95 6.71
C LYS A 48 -11.70 -2.29 7.40
N ASP A 49 -10.93 -3.18 6.78
CA ASP A 49 -9.63 -3.63 7.27
C ASP A 49 -8.82 -4.31 6.16
N VAL A 50 -7.53 -4.54 6.44
CA VAL A 50 -6.60 -5.23 5.52
C VAL A 50 -6.84 -6.73 5.38
N PHE A 51 -7.65 -7.32 6.26
CA PHE A 51 -7.80 -8.78 6.35
C PHE A 51 -8.96 -9.29 5.49
N THR A 52 -9.99 -8.46 5.32
CA THR A 52 -11.26 -8.84 4.71
C THR A 52 -11.52 -8.14 3.38
N GLU A 53 -10.86 -7.00 3.10
CA GLU A 53 -11.08 -6.21 1.89
C GLU A 53 -9.77 -5.90 1.14
N GLY A 54 -9.89 -5.70 -0.17
CA GLY A 54 -8.76 -5.34 -1.03
C GLY A 54 -8.26 -3.90 -0.83
N PRO A 55 -7.08 -3.58 -1.36
CA PRO A 55 -6.44 -2.29 -1.10
C PRO A 55 -7.03 -1.15 -1.92
N PHE A 56 -7.03 0.03 -1.31
CA PHE A 56 -7.10 1.31 -2.03
C PHE A 56 -5.78 2.05 -1.84
N ALA A 57 -5.12 2.43 -2.93
CA ALA A 57 -3.85 3.15 -2.86
C ALA A 57 -3.77 4.25 -3.91
N LEU A 58 -3.52 5.49 -3.48
CA LEU A 58 -3.22 6.58 -4.40
C LEU A 58 -1.71 6.67 -4.63
N HIS A 59 -1.27 6.59 -5.88
CA HIS A 59 0.13 6.73 -6.28
C HIS A 59 0.30 7.94 -7.19
N VAL A 60 1.21 8.84 -6.82
CA VAL A 60 1.51 10.05 -7.58
C VAL A 60 3.00 10.23 -7.77
N CYS A 61 3.40 10.85 -8.88
CA CYS A 61 4.79 11.21 -9.11
C CYS A 61 5.18 12.47 -8.30
N LYS A 62 6.45 12.87 -8.45
CA LYS A 62 6.99 14.08 -7.82
C LYS A 62 6.19 15.34 -8.19
N ASN A 63 6.19 16.34 -7.30
CA ASN A 63 5.51 17.63 -7.47
C ASN A 63 3.98 17.56 -7.60
N VAL A 64 3.37 16.44 -7.22
CA VAL A 64 1.91 16.32 -7.10
C VAL A 64 1.51 16.52 -5.64
N GLN A 65 0.66 17.52 -5.39
CA GLN A 65 0.07 17.70 -4.07
C GLN A 65 -1.11 16.75 -3.90
N VAL A 66 -1.11 16.02 -2.79
CA VAL A 66 -2.21 15.16 -2.37
C VAL A 66 -2.75 15.65 -1.04
N ARG A 67 -4.08 15.79 -0.95
CA ARG A 67 -4.78 16.03 0.31
C ARG A 67 -5.60 14.79 0.66
N VAL A 68 -5.50 14.36 1.91
CA VAL A 68 -6.24 13.23 2.45
C VAL A 68 -7.08 13.73 3.61
N LYS A 69 -8.40 13.58 3.53
CA LYS A 69 -9.33 13.94 4.59
C LYS A 69 -9.96 12.69 5.17
N ALA A 70 -9.90 12.54 6.49
CA ALA A 70 -10.57 11.46 7.20
C ALA A 70 -12.05 11.79 7.38
N GLU A 71 -12.96 11.00 6.81
CA GLU A 71 -14.40 11.09 7.09
C GLU A 71 -14.77 10.30 8.37
N GLU A 72 -13.95 9.32 8.74
CA GLU A 72 -13.99 8.62 10.02
C GLU A 72 -12.56 8.34 10.53
N ASP A 73 -12.43 7.82 11.75
CA ASP A 73 -11.12 7.40 12.27
C ASP A 73 -10.46 6.41 11.30
N SER A 74 -9.31 6.80 10.73
CA SER A 74 -8.68 6.10 9.61
C SER A 74 -7.19 5.85 9.86
N GLU A 75 -6.66 4.80 9.25
CA GLU A 75 -5.23 4.50 9.25
C GLU A 75 -4.72 4.42 7.81
N ILE A 76 -3.68 5.18 7.51
CA ILE A 76 -3.02 5.18 6.18
C ILE A 76 -1.53 4.88 6.32
N LEU A 77 -0.97 4.21 5.32
CA LEU A 77 0.46 4.03 5.15
C LEU A 77 0.92 4.88 3.97
N VAL A 78 1.96 5.69 4.17
CA VAL A 78 2.56 6.54 3.15
C VAL A 78 3.97 6.04 2.89
N GLN A 79 4.24 5.67 1.64
CA GLN A 79 5.56 5.28 1.16
C GLN A 79 6.04 6.31 0.14
N CYS A 80 7.27 6.79 0.29
CA CYS A 80 7.91 7.72 -0.64
C CYS A 80 9.26 7.17 -1.11
N THR A 81 9.61 7.40 -2.36
CA THR A 81 10.95 7.13 -2.89
C THR A 81 11.34 8.14 -3.96
N LYS A 82 12.64 8.40 -4.12
CA LYS A 82 13.13 9.32 -5.14
C LYS A 82 12.82 8.79 -6.52
N ASN A 83 12.25 9.63 -7.37
CA ASN A 83 12.00 9.29 -8.76
C ASN A 83 12.16 10.52 -9.64
N THR A 84 12.99 10.42 -10.68
CA THR A 84 13.21 11.51 -11.64
C THR A 84 12.17 11.51 -12.77
N ARG A 85 11.44 10.41 -12.95
CA ARG A 85 10.38 10.28 -13.96
C ARG A 85 9.08 10.94 -13.49
N SER A 86 8.21 11.23 -14.44
CA SER A 86 6.88 11.78 -14.20
C SER A 86 5.85 10.86 -14.85
N PHE A 87 4.76 10.60 -14.14
CA PHE A 87 3.65 9.75 -14.57
C PHE A 87 2.35 10.30 -13.97
N ALA A 88 1.21 9.94 -14.57
CA ALA A 88 -0.11 10.39 -14.11
C ALA A 88 -0.44 9.80 -12.73
N GLY A 89 -1.06 10.60 -11.87
CA GLY A 89 -1.57 10.12 -10.59
C GLY A 89 -2.67 9.06 -10.81
N ARG A 90 -2.63 7.98 -10.04
CA ARG A 90 -3.60 6.88 -10.13
C ARG A 90 -4.03 6.43 -8.74
N LEU A 91 -5.34 6.38 -8.53
CA LEU A 91 -5.94 5.61 -7.44
C LEU A 91 -6.15 4.18 -7.92
N TYR A 92 -5.55 3.23 -7.23
CA TYR A 92 -5.75 1.80 -7.44
C TYR A 92 -6.89 1.32 -6.57
N HIS A 93 -7.87 0.64 -7.19
CA HIS A 93 -9.01 0.04 -6.53
C HIS A 93 -8.76 -1.46 -6.24
N PRO A 94 -9.56 -2.11 -5.37
CA PRO A 94 -9.44 -3.54 -5.10
C PRO A 94 -9.42 -4.44 -6.35
N GLU A 95 -10.17 -4.06 -7.39
CA GLU A 95 -10.21 -4.74 -8.69
C GLU A 95 -8.91 -4.63 -9.50
N ASP A 96 -8.12 -3.58 -9.29
CA ASP A 96 -6.82 -3.38 -9.95
C ASP A 96 -5.71 -4.23 -9.32
N ALA A 97 -5.86 -4.57 -8.04
CA ALA A 97 -4.89 -5.35 -7.28
C ALA A 97 -5.56 -6.59 -6.66
N PRO A 98 -6.09 -7.53 -7.46
CA PRO A 98 -6.83 -8.68 -6.95
C PRO A 98 -5.94 -9.65 -6.18
N TRP A 99 -6.52 -10.38 -5.21
CA TRP A 99 -5.80 -11.44 -4.50
C TRP A 99 -5.39 -12.56 -5.45
N LYS A 100 -4.09 -12.86 -5.43
CA LYS A 100 -3.52 -14.05 -6.07
C LYS A 100 -2.95 -14.97 -5.01
N TYR A 101 -3.23 -16.27 -5.14
CA TYR A 101 -2.58 -17.27 -4.29
C TYR A 101 -1.16 -17.55 -4.80
N SER A 102 -0.19 -17.40 -3.91
CA SER A 102 1.19 -17.81 -4.14
C SER A 102 1.49 -19.10 -3.39
N SER A 103 2.30 -19.98 -4.00
CA SER A 103 2.74 -21.27 -3.43
C SER A 103 1.62 -22.29 -3.11
N LYS A 104 0.42 -22.10 -3.68
CA LYS A 104 -0.67 -23.09 -3.58
C LYS A 104 -0.24 -24.45 -4.12
N GLY A 105 -0.47 -25.50 -3.33
CA GLY A 105 -0.09 -26.89 -3.65
C GLY A 105 1.39 -27.22 -3.46
N LYS A 106 2.21 -26.27 -2.98
CA LYS A 106 3.65 -26.47 -2.74
C LYS A 106 3.96 -26.51 -1.25
N PHE A 107 5.09 -27.13 -0.88
CA PHE A 107 5.60 -27.15 0.49
C PHE A 107 4.57 -27.62 1.54
N GLY A 108 3.71 -28.59 1.20
CA GLY A 108 2.64 -29.04 2.09
C GLY A 108 1.60 -27.96 2.42
N ASN A 109 1.46 -26.94 1.56
CA ASN A 109 0.61 -25.74 1.72
C ASN A 109 0.99 -24.79 2.88
N VAL A 110 2.07 -25.04 3.61
CA VAL A 110 2.51 -24.18 4.72
C VAL A 110 3.14 -22.86 4.28
N ALA A 111 3.33 -22.65 2.97
CA ALA A 111 3.80 -21.37 2.41
C ALA A 111 2.73 -20.66 1.57
N ASN A 112 1.50 -21.18 1.57
CA ASN A 112 0.39 -20.62 0.80
C ASN A 112 -0.02 -19.27 1.38
N ARG A 113 -0.15 -18.27 0.53
CA ARG A 113 -0.45 -16.90 0.93
C ARG A 113 -1.21 -16.15 -0.15
N ARG A 114 -2.03 -15.20 0.26
CA ARG A 114 -2.70 -14.26 -0.63
C ARG A 114 -1.80 -13.06 -0.83
N VAL A 115 -1.63 -12.62 -2.07
CA VAL A 115 -0.77 -11.49 -2.44
C VAL A 115 -1.57 -10.52 -3.29
N ASN A 116 -1.55 -9.24 -2.92
CA ASN A 116 -1.96 -8.12 -3.76
C ASN A 116 -0.70 -7.38 -4.20
N THR A 117 -0.47 -7.28 -5.50
CA THR A 117 0.53 -6.35 -6.04
C THR A 117 -0.19 -5.09 -6.48
N ILE A 118 0.14 -3.95 -5.86
CA ILE A 118 -0.52 -2.66 -6.10
C ILE A 118 0.31 -1.83 -7.08
N VAL A 119 1.61 -1.73 -6.80
CA VAL A 119 2.59 -1.08 -7.68
C VAL A 119 3.77 -2.02 -7.85
N ASP A 120 4.16 -2.25 -9.09
CA ASP A 120 5.43 -2.83 -9.49
C ASP A 120 5.83 -2.29 -10.88
N HIS A 121 6.92 -2.81 -11.44
CA HIS A 121 7.39 -2.39 -12.76
C HIS A 121 6.49 -2.85 -13.92
N GLU A 122 5.65 -3.86 -13.75
CA GLU A 122 4.70 -4.27 -14.79
C GLU A 122 3.47 -3.35 -14.80
N ILE A 123 2.99 -2.97 -13.61
CA ILE A 123 1.81 -2.11 -13.41
C ILE A 123 2.15 -0.64 -13.69
N ASN A 124 3.29 -0.16 -13.19
CA ASN A 124 3.79 1.20 -13.45
C ASN A 124 5.30 1.15 -13.76
N PRO A 125 5.68 1.01 -15.04
CA PRO A 125 7.08 0.94 -15.46
C PRO A 125 7.90 2.18 -15.08
N ASP A 126 7.25 3.33 -14.92
CA ASP A 126 7.87 4.60 -14.56
C ASP A 126 8.12 4.77 -13.06
N SER A 127 7.62 3.84 -12.23
CA SER A 127 7.86 3.82 -10.79
C SER A 127 9.22 3.20 -10.43
N ASN A 128 9.80 3.66 -9.33
CA ASN A 128 10.89 3.03 -8.59
C ASN A 128 10.38 2.26 -7.36
N MET A 129 9.05 2.18 -7.18
CA MET A 129 8.40 1.59 -6.02
C MET A 129 7.90 0.18 -6.32
N VAL A 130 7.97 -0.67 -5.30
CA VAL A 130 7.09 -1.84 -5.19
C VAL A 130 6.25 -1.64 -3.94
N LEU A 131 4.94 -1.85 -4.07
CA LEU A 131 3.98 -1.79 -2.99
C LEU A 131 2.97 -2.93 -3.16
N GLY A 132 2.71 -3.64 -2.08
CA GLY A 132 1.76 -4.75 -2.08
C GLY A 132 1.42 -5.19 -0.67
N GLU A 133 0.44 -6.07 -0.59
CA GLU A 133 -0.01 -6.68 0.65
C GLU A 133 0.14 -8.19 0.56
N VAL A 134 0.52 -8.80 1.68
CA VAL A 134 0.62 -10.25 1.80
C VAL A 134 -0.19 -10.66 3.02
N LEU A 135 -1.14 -11.54 2.82
CA LEU A 135 -1.97 -12.10 3.89
C LEU A 135 -1.63 -13.58 4.06
N ASN A 136 -1.14 -13.88 5.25
CA ASN A 136 -0.76 -15.21 5.71
C ASN A 136 -1.88 -15.79 6.56
N ASP A 137 -2.32 -17.01 6.24
CA ASP A 137 -3.21 -17.76 7.13
C ASP A 137 -2.40 -18.26 8.35
N PRO A 138 -3.03 -18.50 9.51
CA PRO A 138 -2.34 -18.93 10.72
C PRO A 138 -1.48 -20.18 10.51
N GLY A 139 -0.21 -20.11 10.95
CA GLY A 139 0.76 -21.21 10.79
C GLY A 139 1.49 -21.25 9.44
N ASN A 140 1.10 -20.40 8.47
CA ASN A 140 1.79 -20.30 7.19
C ASN A 140 2.95 -19.30 7.21
N TRP A 141 3.98 -19.59 6.42
CA TRP A 141 5.20 -18.80 6.33
C TRP A 141 5.23 -17.95 5.05
N SER A 142 5.79 -16.75 5.17
CA SER A 142 6.17 -15.88 4.05
C SER A 142 7.69 -15.74 3.96
N GLY A 143 8.21 -15.23 2.84
CA GLY A 143 9.67 -15.04 2.66
C GLY A 143 10.47 -16.34 2.44
N TYR A 144 9.81 -17.46 2.19
CA TYR A 144 10.44 -18.77 1.94
C TYR A 144 10.17 -19.24 0.49
N LEU A 145 11.13 -19.74 -0.29
CA LEU A 145 12.58 -19.85 -0.05
C LEU A 145 13.24 -18.48 0.20
N PRO A 146 14.25 -18.39 1.08
CA PRO A 146 14.93 -17.14 1.36
C PRO A 146 15.56 -16.58 0.09
N HIS A 147 15.42 -15.28 -0.11
CA HIS A 147 15.98 -14.57 -1.24
C HIS A 147 16.55 -13.23 -0.79
N ARG A 148 17.31 -12.60 -1.68
CA ARG A 148 17.87 -11.26 -1.48
C ARG A 148 17.72 -10.45 -2.75
N HIS A 149 17.56 -9.16 -2.58
CA HIS A 149 17.61 -8.18 -3.65
C HIS A 149 18.28 -6.90 -3.11
N PRO A 150 18.89 -6.07 -3.97
CA PRO A 150 19.58 -4.85 -3.53
C PRO A 150 18.62 -3.72 -3.10
N GLN A 151 17.34 -3.81 -3.46
CA GLN A 151 16.33 -2.81 -3.12
C GLN A 151 16.01 -2.86 -1.61
N PRO A 152 15.79 -1.71 -0.96
CA PRO A 152 15.29 -1.73 0.41
C PRO A 152 13.87 -2.29 0.43
N GLU A 153 13.57 -3.11 1.43
CA GLU A 153 12.23 -3.66 1.67
C GLU A 153 11.89 -3.50 3.15
N CYS A 154 10.66 -3.11 3.44
CA CYS A 154 10.17 -2.88 4.79
C CYS A 154 8.81 -3.55 4.93
N TYR A 155 8.63 -4.27 6.04
CA TYR A 155 7.39 -4.94 6.36
C TYR A 155 6.69 -4.19 7.49
N TYR A 156 5.45 -3.76 7.24
CA TYR A 156 4.53 -3.30 8.27
C TYR A 156 3.53 -4.42 8.58
N PHE A 157 3.73 -5.10 9.70
CA PHE A 157 2.89 -6.23 10.10
C PHE A 157 1.63 -5.75 10.82
N LYS A 158 0.48 -6.35 10.47
CA LYS A 158 -0.78 -6.25 11.21
C LYS A 158 -1.25 -7.66 11.54
N PHE A 159 -1.83 -7.80 12.73
CA PHE A 159 -2.45 -9.03 13.20
C PHE A 159 -3.95 -8.80 13.36
N ASP A 160 -4.74 -9.78 12.98
CA ASP A 160 -6.20 -9.75 13.12
C ASP A 160 -6.63 -9.82 14.59
N HIS A 161 -5.75 -10.35 15.44
CA HIS A 161 -5.87 -10.38 16.89
C HIS A 161 -4.78 -9.50 17.56
N PRO A 162 -5.12 -8.72 18.60
CA PRO A 162 -4.20 -7.79 19.24
C PRO A 162 -3.02 -8.47 19.96
N GLU A 163 -3.12 -9.76 20.28
CA GLU A 163 -2.07 -10.57 20.89
C GLU A 163 -1.08 -11.19 19.88
N GLY A 164 -1.32 -11.03 18.57
CA GLY A 164 -0.45 -11.55 17.52
C GLY A 164 0.94 -10.88 17.47
N PHE A 165 1.92 -11.60 16.91
CA PHE A 165 3.31 -11.18 16.75
C PHE A 165 3.96 -11.75 15.49
#